data_AF-A0A143X0F5-F1
#
_entry.id   AF-A0A143X0F5-F1
#
_cell.length_a   1.000
_cell.length_b   1.000
_cell.length_c   1.000
_cell.angle_alpha   90.00
_cell.angle_beta   90.00
_cell.angle_gamma   90.00
#
_symmetry.space_group_name_H-M   'P 1'
#
loop_
_entity.id
_entity.type
_entity.pdbx_description
1 polymer ?
#
loop_
_entity_poly.entity_id
_entity_poly.type
_entity_poly.pdbx_seq_one_letter_code
_entity_poly.pdbx_strand_id
1 'polypeptide(L)' 'MQEKIVKGFIFMPVPADLFMASGIEPLSLLRYSASEGRIVIEVMDGMEDDIACDGDCENCPHADACEESEVF' A
#
# COMPACT_ATOMS: atom_id res chain seq x y z
N MET A 1 -2.81 25.23 -19.01
CA MET A 1 -1.53 24.64 -18.58
C MET A 1 -1.87 23.23 -18.12
N GLN A 2 -1.68 22.21 -18.96
CA GLN A 2 -1.99 20.82 -18.59
C GLN A 2 -0.85 20.28 -17.73
N GLU A 3 -1.16 19.85 -16.52
CA GLU A 3 -0.23 19.15 -15.66
C GLU A 3 0.13 17.82 -16.32
N LYS A 4 1.32 17.77 -16.90
CA LYS A 4 1.85 16.58 -17.55
C LYS A 4 2.17 15.58 -16.43
N ILE A 5 1.32 14.58 -16.25
CA ILE A 5 1.54 13.48 -15.30
C ILE A 5 2.93 12.90 -15.58
N VAL A 6 3.84 13.08 -14.63
CA VAL A 6 5.20 12.54 -14.70
C VAL A 6 5.08 11.05 -14.45
N LYS A 7 4.92 10.26 -15.53
CA LYS A 7 5.01 8.79 -15.45
C LYS A 7 6.47 8.41 -15.21
N GLY A 8 6.89 8.35 -13.96
CA GLY A 8 8.25 7.99 -13.58
C GLY A 8 8.41 7.86 -12.08
N PHE A 9 9.53 7.26 -11.66
CA PHE A 9 9.90 7.12 -10.26
C PHE A 9 11.00 8.13 -9.91
N ILE A 10 10.97 8.63 -8.68
CA ILE A 10 12.04 9.45 -8.10
C ILE A 10 12.75 8.59 -7.07
N PHE A 11 14.07 8.47 -7.18
CA PHE A 11 14.88 7.81 -6.17
C PHE A 11 15.20 8.79 -5.04
N MET A 12 14.71 8.51 -3.85
CA MET A 12 15.01 9.26 -2.63
C MET A 12 15.79 8.34 -1.68
N PRO A 13 17.03 8.68 -1.28
CA PRO A 13 17.72 7.95 -0.24
C PRO A 13 17.03 8.17 1.10
N VAL A 14 16.80 7.09 1.84
CA VAL A 14 16.26 7.13 3.21
C VAL A 14 17.42 6.95 4.19
N PRO A 15 17.56 7.80 5.22
CA PRO A 15 18.54 7.59 6.28
C PRO A 15 18.37 6.21 6.94
N ALA A 16 19.47 5.48 7.12
CA ALA A 16 19.44 4.09 7.55
C ALA A 16 18.85 3.92 8.96
N ASP A 17 19.14 4.85 9.87
CA ASP A 17 18.58 4.89 11.23
C ASP A 17 17.05 5.03 11.21
N LEU A 18 16.52 5.91 10.36
CA LEU A 18 15.07 6.09 10.21
C LEU A 18 14.40 4.86 9.57
N PHE A 19 15.05 4.25 8.56
CA PHE A 19 14.55 3.03 7.94
C PHE A 19 14.48 1.86 8.93
N MET A 20 15.49 1.69 9.76
CA MET A 20 15.50 0.65 10.79
C MET A 20 14.46 0.93 11.88
N ALA A 21 14.31 2.20 12.29
CA ALA A 21 13.34 2.60 13.30
C ALA A 21 11.88 2.52 12.81
N SER A 22 11.64 2.63 11.49
CA SER A 22 10.29 2.53 10.93
C SER A 22 9.76 1.10 10.87
N GLY A 23 10.59 0.08 11.10
CA GLY A 23 10.18 -1.32 11.02
C GLY A 23 9.88 -1.81 9.60
N ILE A 24 10.30 -1.07 8.58
CA ILE A 24 10.14 -1.50 7.18
C ILE A 24 11.18 -2.57 6.89
N GLU A 25 10.75 -3.72 6.35
CA GLU A 25 11.65 -4.78 5.92
C GLU A 25 11.88 -4.72 4.40
N PRO A 26 13.01 -5.25 3.91
CA PRO A 26 13.18 -5.47 2.48
C PRO A 26 12.01 -6.30 1.94
N LEU A 27 11.43 -5.87 0.81
CA LEU A 27 10.28 -6.54 0.16
C LEU A 27 8.92 -6.38 0.88
N SER A 28 8.82 -5.56 1.94
CA SER A 28 7.51 -5.18 2.48
C SER A 28 6.61 -4.59 1.40
N LEU A 29 5.31 -4.89 1.48
CA LEU A 29 4.30 -4.18 0.70
C LEU A 29 4.13 -2.78 1.28
N LEU A 30 4.29 -1.76 0.45
CA LEU A 30 4.26 -0.37 0.87
C LEU A 30 3.10 0.38 0.22
N ARG A 31 2.31 1.07 1.02
CA ARG A 31 1.33 2.05 0.56
C ARG A 31 1.96 3.44 0.55
N TYR A 32 1.87 4.11 -0.59
CA TYR A 32 2.33 5.49 -0.76
C TYR A 32 1.13 6.43 -0.80
N SER A 33 1.17 7.49 0.00
CA SER A 33 0.21 8.58 -0.08
C SER A 33 0.92 9.93 0.03
N ALA A 34 0.20 11.02 -0.31
CA ALA A 34 0.71 12.37 -0.19
C ALA A 34 -0.29 13.22 0.62
N SER A 35 0.21 13.90 1.64
CA SER A 35 -0.59 14.80 2.47
C SER A 35 0.28 15.93 3.02
N GLU A 36 -0.23 17.17 2.99
CA GLU A 36 0.42 18.34 3.61
C GLU A 36 1.91 18.54 3.25
N GLY A 37 2.28 18.32 1.97
CA GLY A 37 3.67 18.47 1.52
C GLY A 37 4.61 17.35 1.98
N ARG A 38 4.05 16.22 2.43
CA ARG A 38 4.79 15.01 2.84
C ARG A 38 4.35 13.82 1.99
N ILE A 39 5.30 12.94 1.73
CA ILE A 39 5.02 11.58 1.25
C ILE A 39 4.96 10.70 2.49
N VAL A 40 3.88 9.94 2.64
CA VAL A 40 3.69 8.99 3.73
C VAL A 40 3.84 7.59 3.13
N ILE A 41 4.70 6.79 3.75
CA ILE A 41 5.00 5.41 3.36
C ILE A 41 4.60 4.53 4.54
N GLU A 42 3.64 3.64 4.33
CA GLU A 42 3.12 2.73 5.36
C GLU A 42 3.40 1.29 4.93
N VAL A 43 3.86 0.47 5.88
CA VAL A 43 3.91 -0.99 5.69
C VAL A 43 2.48 -1.50 5.71
N MET A 44 2.14 -2.32 4.73
CA MET A 44 0.90 -3.08 4.74
C MET A 44 1.21 -4.42 5.43
N ASP A 45 0.77 -4.54 6.68
CA ASP A 45 0.79 -5.81 7.41
C ASP A 45 -0.35 -6.68 6.90
N GLY A 46 -0.02 -7.81 6.30
CA GLY A 46 -1.00 -8.85 5.96
C GLY A 46 -1.97 -8.47 4.84
N MET A 47 -1.95 -9.25 3.77
CA MET A 47 -3.09 -9.38 2.85
C MET A 47 -4.24 -10.15 3.53
N GLU A 48 -4.55 -9.87 4.79
CA GLU A 48 -5.46 -10.68 5.61
C GLU A 48 -6.59 -9.88 6.26
N ASP A 49 -6.48 -8.56 6.50
CA ASP A 49 -7.53 -7.83 7.23
C ASP A 49 -8.18 -6.65 6.47
N ASP A 50 -7.75 -6.31 5.25
CA ASP A 50 -8.23 -5.11 4.55
C ASP A 50 -8.37 -5.26 3.01
N ILE A 51 -8.36 -6.49 2.48
CA ILE A 51 -8.89 -6.72 1.12
C ILE A 51 -10.41 -6.82 1.26
N ALA A 52 -11.06 -5.68 1.51
CA ALA A 52 -12.50 -5.59 1.39
C ALA A 52 -12.87 -5.80 -0.08
N CYS A 53 -13.14 -7.04 -0.45
CA CYS A 53 -13.81 -7.33 -1.72
C CYS A 53 -15.17 -6.63 -1.65
N ASP A 54 -15.59 -5.95 -2.72
CA ASP A 54 -16.85 -5.19 -2.81
C ASP A 54 -18.09 -6.10 -2.90
N GLY A 55 -18.04 -7.26 -2.27
CA GLY A 55 -19.00 -8.34 -2.38
C GLY A 55 -18.82 -9.23 -3.61
N ASP A 56 -17.87 -8.95 -4.51
CA ASP A 56 -17.54 -9.80 -5.67
C ASP A 56 -16.28 -10.66 -5.42
N CYS A 57 -16.45 -11.76 -4.70
CA CYS A 57 -15.36 -12.70 -4.43
C CYS A 57 -14.83 -13.41 -5.70
N GLU A 58 -15.59 -13.46 -6.81
CA GLU A 58 -15.16 -14.17 -8.03
C GLU A 58 -14.13 -13.37 -8.86
N ASN A 59 -14.11 -12.03 -8.75
CA ASN A 59 -13.09 -11.18 -9.37
C ASN A 59 -12.04 -10.66 -8.38
N CYS A 60 -12.13 -11.04 -7.11
CA CYS A 60 -11.22 -10.50 -6.11
C CYS A 60 -9.82 -11.11 -6.31
N PRO A 61 -8.75 -10.29 -6.33
CA PRO A 61 -7.39 -10.77 -6.55
C PRO A 61 -6.85 -11.70 -5.44
N HIS A 62 -7.64 -11.93 -4.38
CA HIS A 62 -7.41 -12.88 -3.29
C HIS A 62 -8.66 -13.76 -3.05
N ALA A 63 -9.27 -14.28 -4.12
CA ALA A 63 -10.49 -15.12 -4.07
C ALA A 63 -10.41 -16.29 -3.05
N ASP A 64 -9.22 -16.85 -2.79
CA ASP A 64 -9.02 -17.94 -1.83
C ASP A 64 -9.17 -17.53 -0.35
N ALA A 65 -9.13 -16.22 -0.04
CA ALA A 65 -9.24 -15.66 1.32
C ALA A 65 -10.58 -14.93 1.56
N CYS A 66 -11.52 -14.98 0.60
CA CYS A 66 -12.83 -14.36 0.73
C CYS A 66 -13.72 -15.23 1.63
N GLU A 67 -13.75 -14.97 2.93
CA GLU A 67 -14.76 -15.56 3.81
C GLU A 67 -16.08 -14.80 3.63
N GLU A 68 -17.19 -15.51 3.32
CA GLU A 68 -18.55 -14.94 3.13
C GLU A 68 -19.07 -14.15 4.37
N SER A 69 -18.29 -14.13 5.45
CA SER A 69 -18.52 -13.44 6.71
C SER A 69 -18.25 -11.92 6.67
N GLU A 70 -17.55 -11.40 5.65
CA GLU A 70 -17.19 -9.98 5.53
C GLU A 70 -18.13 -9.16 4.65
N VAL A 71 -19.32 -9.70 4.35
CA VAL A 71 -20.40 -8.94 3.72
C VAL A 71 -21.11 -8.11 4.79
N PHE A 72 -20.70 -6.85 4.96
CA PHE A 72 -21.52 -5.84 5.64
C PHE A 72 -22.72 -5.39 4.79
#